data_AF-A0A8J2X3P7-F1
#
_entry.id   AF-A0A8J2X3P7-F1
#
_cell.length_a   1.000
_cell.length_b   1.000
_cell.length_c   1.000
_cell.angle_alpha   90.00
_cell.angle_beta   90.00
_cell.angle_gamma   90.00
#
_symmetry.space_group_name_H-M   'P 1'
#
loop_
_entity.id
_entity.type
_entity.pdbx_description
1 polymer ?
#
loop_
_entity_poly.entity_id
_entity_poly.type
_entity_poly.pdbx_seq_one_letter_code
_entity_poly.pdbx_strand_id
1 'polypeptide(L)'
;MRCGAAILLASTVGAETDDAHCGYAADAWRITPAEQTGNMGDAWTVRELHVYEDSECEGDPIQATSVFSKPSYPSKKVIVDGDTGSFWQANCGYSGDGCAAYGPHVGFYTATNTTARCVKLYQCAGTGCAPSIALQYMINGGDWTTAIVFDAKHGAFKDYPIHFPCPATPPTPGPESSPSGSSDANAASAGLITGVVVGAAVVLLVLLAGYFILKNRRAAPLPMKASDYSADELRPAKPPREGAAAAV
;
A
#
# COMPACT_ATOMS: atom_id res chain seq x y z
N MET A 1 -28.62 -56.87 41.94
CA MET A 1 -28.01 -56.83 40.59
C MET A 1 -28.04 -55.39 40.13
N ARG A 2 -26.86 -54.80 39.90
CA ARG A 2 -26.66 -53.37 39.58
C ARG A 2 -26.64 -53.21 38.07
N CYS A 3 -27.47 -52.33 37.51
CA CYS A 3 -27.26 -51.76 36.17
C CYS A 3 -26.67 -50.36 36.37
N GLY A 4 -25.36 -50.23 36.10
CA GLY A 4 -24.68 -48.94 36.05
C GLY A 4 -24.91 -48.29 34.68
N ALA A 5 -25.41 -47.06 34.68
CA ALA A 5 -25.45 -46.23 33.49
C ALA A 5 -24.01 -45.82 33.13
N ALA A 6 -23.58 -46.17 31.93
CA ALA A 6 -22.37 -45.63 31.34
C ALA A 6 -22.63 -44.17 30.98
N ILE A 7 -22.05 -43.24 31.74
CA ILE A 7 -21.96 -41.83 31.36
C ILE A 7 -20.95 -41.77 30.22
N LEU A 8 -21.45 -41.60 29.00
CA LEU A 8 -20.64 -41.13 27.87
C LEU A 8 -20.17 -39.71 28.22
N LEU A 9 -18.97 -39.61 28.78
CA LEU A 9 -18.21 -38.37 28.79
C LEU A 9 -17.90 -38.06 27.32
N ALA A 10 -18.76 -37.28 26.69
CA ALA A 10 -18.37 -36.53 25.50
C ALA A 10 -17.25 -35.59 25.96
N SER A 11 -16.01 -36.02 25.78
CA SER A 11 -14.88 -35.12 25.74
C SER A 11 -15.15 -34.17 24.59
N THR A 12 -15.74 -33.02 24.88
CA THR A 12 -15.53 -31.85 24.03
C THR A 12 -14.03 -31.62 24.10
N VAL A 13 -13.33 -32.12 23.09
CA VAL A 13 -12.08 -31.50 22.68
C VAL A 13 -12.50 -30.08 22.33
N GLY A 14 -12.41 -29.19 23.31
CA GLY A 14 -12.34 -27.78 23.01
C GLY A 14 -11.17 -27.69 22.05
N ALA A 15 -11.48 -27.44 20.78
CA ALA A 15 -10.51 -26.78 19.94
C ALA A 15 -10.15 -25.54 20.72
N GLU A 16 -8.98 -25.58 21.36
CA GLU A 16 -8.18 -24.40 21.60
C GLU A 16 -8.10 -23.76 20.21
N THR A 17 -9.01 -22.81 19.96
CA THR A 17 -8.95 -22.02 18.75
C THR A 17 -7.65 -21.25 18.92
N ASP A 18 -6.60 -21.72 18.26
CA ASP A 18 -5.39 -20.95 18.01
C ASP A 18 -5.83 -19.64 17.37
N ASP A 19 -6.10 -18.63 18.18
CA ASP A 19 -6.29 -17.22 17.81
C ASP A 19 -4.99 -16.64 17.17
N ALA A 20 -3.96 -17.46 16.98
CA ALA A 20 -2.61 -17.08 16.56
C ALA A 20 -2.41 -16.90 15.03
N HIS A 21 -3.43 -17.02 14.17
CA HIS A 21 -3.18 -17.09 12.72
C HIS A 21 -4.16 -16.31 11.83
N CYS A 22 -4.63 -15.16 12.28
CA CYS A 22 -5.41 -14.27 11.43
C CYS A 22 -4.54 -13.33 10.59
N GLY A 23 -4.99 -13.00 9.39
CA GLY A 23 -4.23 -12.20 8.45
C GLY A 23 -4.96 -11.98 7.12
N TYR A 24 -4.49 -11.00 6.36
CA TYR A 24 -5.06 -10.64 5.06
C TYR A 24 -4.02 -10.81 3.97
N ALA A 25 -4.36 -11.61 2.95
CA ALA A 25 -3.59 -11.66 1.71
C ALA A 25 -3.93 -10.42 0.87
N ALA A 26 -2.93 -9.62 0.54
CA ALA A 26 -3.12 -8.40 -0.23
C ALA A 26 -1.92 -8.12 -1.15
N ASP A 27 -2.16 -7.31 -2.17
CA ASP A 27 -1.13 -6.86 -3.12
C ASP A 27 -0.62 -5.45 -2.78
N ALA A 28 -1.33 -4.72 -1.91
CA ALA A 28 -0.93 -3.41 -1.46
C ALA A 28 -1.50 -3.07 -0.09
N TRP A 29 -0.76 -2.24 0.63
CA TRP A 29 -1.08 -1.73 1.95
C TRP A 29 -0.92 -0.22 1.98
N ARG A 30 -1.83 0.49 2.67
CA ARG A 30 -1.67 1.93 2.95
C ARG A 30 -2.26 2.29 4.29
N ILE A 31 -1.75 3.39 4.84
CA ILE A 31 -2.33 4.06 5.99
C ILE A 31 -2.90 5.41 5.59
N THR A 32 -3.93 5.83 6.31
CA THR A 32 -4.61 7.11 6.17
C THR A 32 -5.24 7.51 7.51
N PRO A 33 -5.47 8.81 7.79
CA PRO A 33 -6.29 9.19 8.94
C PRO A 33 -7.68 8.56 8.80
N ALA A 34 -8.17 7.91 9.84
CA ALA A 34 -9.52 7.32 9.85
C ALA A 34 -10.60 8.38 10.05
N GLU A 35 -10.22 9.54 10.60
CA GLU A 35 -11.08 10.65 10.96
C GLU A 35 -10.34 11.98 10.77
N GLN A 36 -11.08 13.09 10.82
CA GLN A 36 -10.51 14.44 10.72
C GLN A 36 -9.56 14.67 11.91
N THR A 37 -8.29 14.96 11.64
CA THR A 37 -7.25 14.91 12.69
C THR A 37 -7.30 16.07 13.68
N GLY A 38 -7.99 17.17 13.35
CA GLY A 38 -7.84 18.43 14.07
C GLY A 38 -6.42 19.02 13.91
N ASN A 39 -6.10 20.02 14.73
CA ASN A 39 -4.80 20.65 14.70
C ASN A 39 -3.72 19.73 15.31
N MET A 40 -2.86 19.18 14.45
CA MET A 40 -1.71 18.36 14.82
C MET A 40 -0.37 19.02 14.43
N GLY A 41 -0.29 20.35 14.35
CA GLY A 41 0.92 21.05 13.90
C GLY A 41 1.04 21.09 12.37
N ASP A 42 -0.07 21.39 11.71
CA ASP A 42 -0.22 21.69 10.28
C ASP A 42 0.08 20.58 9.27
N ALA A 43 0.59 19.45 9.70
CA ALA A 43 0.90 18.35 8.81
C ALA A 43 0.85 17.00 9.51
N TRP A 44 0.51 15.95 8.75
CA TRP A 44 0.63 14.57 9.21
C TRP A 44 1.97 14.00 8.77
N THR A 45 2.66 13.28 9.65
CA THR A 45 3.96 12.67 9.35
C THR A 45 3.94 11.17 9.59
N VAL A 46 4.55 10.44 8.66
CA VAL A 46 4.78 8.99 8.76
C VAL A 46 6.28 8.79 8.61
N ARG A 47 6.89 8.15 9.59
CA ARG A 47 8.32 7.86 9.61
C ARG A 47 8.58 6.53 8.95
N GLU A 48 7.92 5.48 9.45
CA GLU A 48 8.14 4.12 9.01
C GLU A 48 6.86 3.28 9.18
N LEU A 49 6.61 2.38 8.25
CA LEU A 49 5.49 1.44 8.24
C LEU A 49 6.02 0.04 7.94
N HIS A 50 5.92 -0.85 8.91
CA HIS A 50 6.31 -2.25 8.77
C HIS A 50 5.10 -3.14 8.85
N VAL A 51 4.90 -3.99 7.84
CA VAL A 51 3.85 -5.01 7.82
C VAL A 51 4.54 -6.37 7.82
N TYR A 52 4.08 -7.30 8.64
CA TYR A 52 4.73 -8.60 8.87
C TYR A 52 3.81 -9.75 8.51
N GLU A 53 4.40 -10.83 7.99
CA GLU A 53 3.72 -12.12 7.86
C GLU A 53 3.67 -12.89 9.18
N ASP A 54 4.54 -12.55 10.12
CA ASP A 54 4.58 -13.09 11.47
C ASP A 54 3.50 -12.44 12.35
N SER A 55 2.85 -13.22 13.20
CA SER A 55 1.78 -12.73 14.07
C SER A 55 2.32 -11.81 15.16
N GLU A 56 3.56 -11.96 15.59
CA GLU A 56 4.18 -11.18 16.67
C GLU A 56 4.93 -9.94 16.16
N CYS A 57 4.83 -9.64 14.86
CA CYS A 57 5.64 -8.60 14.19
C CYS A 57 7.16 -8.82 14.37
N GLU A 58 7.60 -10.08 14.41
CA GLU A 58 9.02 -10.44 14.48
C GLU A 58 9.61 -10.73 13.10
N GLY A 59 10.94 -10.65 12.99
CA GLY A 59 11.67 -10.90 11.75
C GLY A 59 11.64 -9.74 10.76
N ASP A 60 11.76 -10.07 9.47
CA ASP A 60 11.82 -9.07 8.39
C ASP A 60 10.41 -8.64 7.97
N PRO A 61 10.17 -7.32 7.78
CA PRO A 61 8.90 -6.85 7.24
C PRO A 61 8.74 -7.28 5.78
N ILE A 62 7.48 -7.37 5.35
CA ILE A 62 7.07 -7.59 3.97
C ILE A 62 7.73 -6.55 3.08
N GLN A 63 8.46 -7.03 2.07
CA GLN A 63 9.19 -6.18 1.16
C GLN A 63 8.27 -5.40 0.22
N ALA A 64 8.48 -4.09 0.16
CA ALA A 64 7.80 -3.22 -0.78
C ALA A 64 8.37 -3.37 -2.20
N THR A 65 7.52 -3.67 -3.18
CA THR A 65 7.90 -3.66 -4.61
C THR A 65 7.88 -2.24 -5.17
N SER A 66 6.97 -1.39 -4.68
CA SER A 66 6.94 0.04 -4.97
C SER A 66 6.14 0.80 -3.93
N VAL A 67 6.38 2.11 -3.81
CA VAL A 67 5.77 2.97 -2.78
C VAL A 67 4.99 4.10 -3.43
N PHE A 68 3.81 4.39 -2.90
CA PHE A 68 2.87 5.41 -3.39
C PHE A 68 2.37 6.29 -2.24
N SER A 69 1.91 7.48 -2.59
CA SER A 69 1.34 8.41 -1.62
C SER A 69 0.44 9.45 -2.28
N LYS A 70 -0.44 10.04 -1.48
CA LYS A 70 -1.18 11.25 -1.78
C LYS A 70 -1.03 12.21 -0.59
N PRO A 71 -0.50 13.42 -0.79
CA PRO A 71 0.17 13.92 -2.00
C PRO A 71 1.38 13.04 -2.41
N SER A 72 1.68 13.02 -3.71
CA SER A 72 2.81 12.25 -4.25
C SER A 72 4.10 13.04 -4.08
N TYR A 73 4.93 12.64 -3.13
CA TYR A 73 6.25 13.24 -2.88
C TYR A 73 7.37 12.20 -3.08
N PRO A 74 8.60 12.62 -3.46
CA PRO A 74 9.75 11.72 -3.53
C PRO A 74 10.07 11.03 -2.19
N SER A 75 9.82 11.71 -1.07
CA SER A 75 10.03 11.20 0.28
C SER A 75 9.10 10.04 0.67
N LYS A 76 8.12 9.66 -0.17
CA LYS A 76 7.26 8.51 0.17
C LYS A 76 8.04 7.22 0.39
N LYS A 77 9.17 7.03 -0.30
CA LYS A 77 10.00 5.81 -0.16
C LYS A 77 10.55 5.61 1.24
N VAL A 78 10.62 6.69 2.03
CA VAL A 78 11.24 6.65 3.35
C VAL A 78 10.39 5.92 4.39
N ILE A 79 9.12 5.63 4.10
CA ILE A 79 8.24 4.90 5.03
C ILE A 79 8.53 3.39 5.09
N VAL A 80 9.49 2.90 4.31
CA VAL A 80 9.88 1.48 4.22
C VAL A 80 11.40 1.33 4.04
N ASP A 81 12.18 2.37 4.40
CA ASP A 81 13.63 2.38 4.19
C ASP A 81 14.43 1.86 5.39
N GLY A 82 13.76 1.51 6.48
CA GLY A 82 14.36 1.04 7.72
C GLY A 82 14.91 2.17 8.61
N ASP A 83 14.77 3.44 8.23
CA ASP A 83 15.24 4.60 8.98
C ASP A 83 14.07 5.41 9.58
N THR A 84 13.83 5.21 10.87
CA THR A 84 12.82 5.97 11.62
C THR A 84 13.15 7.46 11.81
N GLY A 85 14.37 7.89 11.48
CA GLY A 85 14.79 9.29 11.49
C GLY A 85 14.21 10.13 10.34
N SER A 86 13.95 9.48 9.21
CA SER A 86 13.35 10.06 8.02
C SER A 86 11.81 10.16 8.15
N PHE A 87 11.15 10.92 7.28
CA PHE A 87 9.69 10.96 7.25
C PHE A 87 9.08 11.41 5.92
N TRP A 88 7.93 10.84 5.61
CA TRP A 88 6.96 11.38 4.67
C TRP A 88 6.00 12.33 5.39
N GLN A 89 5.49 13.33 4.67
CA GLN A 89 4.59 14.33 5.24
C GLN A 89 3.46 14.71 4.28
N ALA A 90 2.26 14.89 4.82
CA ALA A 90 1.13 15.53 4.16
C ALA A 90 0.77 16.83 4.86
N ASN A 91 0.88 17.95 4.13
CA ASN A 91 0.51 19.28 4.64
C ASN A 91 -1.02 19.44 4.59
N CYS A 92 -1.63 19.71 5.74
CA CYS A 92 -3.08 19.81 5.88
C CYS A 92 -3.53 20.90 6.85
N GLY A 93 -2.62 21.76 7.33
CA GLY A 93 -2.93 22.86 8.25
C GLY A 93 -3.66 24.05 7.64
N TYR A 94 -3.80 24.10 6.31
CA TYR A 94 -4.37 25.28 5.64
C TYR A 94 -5.83 25.61 6.04
N SER A 95 -6.60 24.63 6.51
CA SER A 95 -7.99 24.83 6.96
C SER A 95 -8.13 24.98 8.48
N GLY A 96 -7.07 24.78 9.27
CA GLY A 96 -7.15 24.70 10.73
C GLY A 96 -7.77 23.39 11.26
N ASP A 97 -8.50 22.66 10.43
CA ASP A 97 -9.15 21.38 10.78
C ASP A 97 -8.20 20.17 10.69
N GLY A 98 -7.00 20.36 10.13
CA GLY A 98 -6.02 19.29 9.90
C GLY A 98 -6.34 18.42 8.70
N CYS A 99 -5.87 17.17 8.74
CA CYS A 99 -5.97 16.24 7.63
C CYS A 99 -7.37 15.62 7.57
N ALA A 100 -7.94 15.61 6.36
CA ALA A 100 -9.21 14.97 6.09
C ALA A 100 -9.15 13.45 6.29
N ALA A 101 -10.22 12.89 6.85
CA ALA A 101 -10.42 11.45 6.91
C ALA A 101 -10.30 10.81 5.52
N TYR A 102 -9.56 9.71 5.40
CA TYR A 102 -9.32 8.98 4.15
C TYR A 102 -8.72 9.82 3.00
N GLY A 103 -8.21 11.02 3.30
CA GLY A 103 -7.69 11.97 2.32
C GLY A 103 -6.23 11.68 1.96
N PRO A 104 -5.27 12.24 2.73
CA PRO A 104 -3.86 11.95 2.53
C PRO A 104 -3.54 10.51 2.97
N HIS A 105 -2.69 9.84 2.20
CA HIS A 105 -2.31 8.46 2.48
C HIS A 105 -0.92 8.15 1.95
N VAL A 106 -0.28 7.14 2.53
CA VAL A 106 1.01 6.60 2.09
C VAL A 106 0.99 5.09 2.27
N GLY A 107 1.62 4.37 1.36
CA GLY A 107 1.56 2.92 1.31
C GLY A 107 2.48 2.33 0.26
N PHE A 108 2.46 1.01 0.15
CA PHE A 108 3.31 0.27 -0.76
C PHE A 108 2.58 -0.93 -1.37
N TYR A 109 3.07 -1.35 -2.52
CA TYR A 109 2.70 -2.61 -3.17
C TYR A 109 3.64 -3.71 -2.70
N THR A 110 3.14 -4.94 -2.62
CA THR A 110 3.90 -6.14 -2.24
C THR A 110 4.06 -7.06 -3.44
N ALA A 111 4.75 -8.19 -3.26
CA ALA A 111 4.54 -9.32 -4.16
C ALA A 111 3.09 -9.82 -4.00
N THR A 112 2.53 -10.43 -5.04
CA THR A 112 1.13 -10.88 -5.02
C THR A 112 0.88 -11.93 -3.94
N ASN A 113 -0.26 -11.84 -3.24
CA ASN A 113 -0.71 -12.78 -2.20
C ASN A 113 0.16 -12.88 -0.93
N THR A 114 0.95 -11.86 -0.60
CA THR A 114 1.63 -11.82 0.71
C THR A 114 0.60 -11.69 1.83
N THR A 115 0.66 -12.57 2.84
CA THR A 115 -0.33 -12.60 3.93
C THR A 115 0.20 -11.84 5.12
N ALA A 116 -0.37 -10.66 5.38
CA ALA A 116 0.01 -9.86 6.53
C ALA A 116 -0.77 -10.27 7.78
N ARG A 117 -0.10 -10.32 8.93
CA ARG A 117 -0.66 -10.69 10.25
C ARG A 117 -0.49 -9.59 11.31
N CYS A 118 0.54 -8.77 11.16
CA CYS A 118 0.89 -7.77 12.15
C CYS A 118 1.45 -6.50 11.48
N VAL A 119 1.31 -5.35 12.13
CA VAL A 119 1.87 -4.06 11.68
C VAL A 119 2.55 -3.31 12.82
N LYS A 120 3.68 -2.67 12.53
CA LYS A 120 4.33 -1.64 13.37
C LYS A 120 4.30 -0.31 12.60
N LEU A 121 3.90 0.76 13.28
CA LEU A 121 3.78 2.08 12.69
C LEU A 121 4.51 3.12 13.53
N TYR A 122 5.41 3.85 12.88
CA TYR A 122 6.14 4.97 13.46
C TYR A 122 5.63 6.27 12.84
N GLN A 123 4.98 7.08 13.66
CA GLN A 123 4.62 8.45 13.33
C GLN A 123 5.44 9.41 14.19
N CYS A 124 5.58 10.66 13.74
CA CYS A 124 5.88 11.87 14.53
C CYS A 124 6.76 11.73 15.81
N ALA A 125 7.81 12.53 15.94
CA ALA A 125 8.57 12.62 17.21
C ALA A 125 7.97 13.63 18.22
N GLY A 126 6.88 14.32 17.85
CA GLY A 126 6.25 15.37 18.66
C GLY A 126 4.93 15.83 18.07
N THR A 127 4.97 16.66 17.03
CA THR A 127 3.79 17.09 16.28
C THR A 127 3.59 16.24 15.02
N GLY A 128 2.38 16.28 14.46
CA GLY A 128 2.01 15.63 13.22
C GLY A 128 1.62 14.17 13.35
N CYS A 129 1.11 13.79 14.52
CA CYS A 129 0.51 12.48 14.78
C CYS A 129 -0.98 12.55 14.44
N ALA A 130 -1.46 11.71 13.53
CA ALA A 130 -2.90 11.54 13.40
C ALA A 130 -3.38 10.69 14.59
N PRO A 131 -4.47 11.06 15.29
CA PRO A 131 -4.91 10.36 16.49
C PRO A 131 -5.48 8.96 16.19
N SER A 132 -5.94 8.74 14.96
CA SER A 132 -6.65 7.54 14.55
C SER A 132 -6.33 7.21 13.09
N ILE A 133 -5.92 5.97 12.85
CA ILE A 133 -5.40 5.50 11.57
C ILE A 133 -6.24 4.35 11.07
N ALA A 134 -6.60 4.40 9.79
CA ALA A 134 -7.11 3.26 9.05
C ALA A 134 -5.96 2.61 8.28
N LEU A 135 -5.68 1.34 8.56
CA LEU A 135 -4.85 0.50 7.72
C LEU A 135 -5.73 -0.17 6.69
N GLN A 136 -5.43 0.07 5.43
CA GLN A 136 -6.22 -0.39 4.30
C GLN A 136 -5.37 -1.28 3.40
N TYR A 137 -6.02 -2.24 2.77
CA TYR A 137 -5.42 -3.17 1.84
C TYR A 137 -6.18 -3.19 0.51
N MET A 138 -5.51 -3.71 -0.52
CA MET A 138 -6.07 -3.88 -1.86
C MET A 138 -5.72 -5.28 -2.37
N ILE A 139 -6.69 -5.93 -3.00
CA ILE A 139 -6.53 -7.24 -3.64
C ILE A 139 -6.78 -7.09 -5.14
N ASN A 140 -5.91 -7.67 -5.95
CA ASN A 140 -5.98 -7.72 -7.42
C ASN A 140 -6.21 -6.35 -8.09
N GLY A 141 -5.63 -5.28 -7.52
CA GLY A 141 -5.82 -3.91 -8.04
C GLY A 141 -7.24 -3.35 -7.88
N GLY A 142 -8.08 -3.96 -7.03
CA GLY A 142 -9.46 -3.54 -6.78
C GLY A 142 -9.58 -2.32 -5.86
N ASP A 143 -10.70 -2.23 -5.15
CA ASP A 143 -10.94 -1.14 -4.20
C ASP A 143 -10.15 -1.30 -2.90
N TRP A 144 -9.91 -0.17 -2.22
CA TRP A 144 -9.30 -0.16 -0.90
C TRP A 144 -10.31 -0.57 0.17
N THR A 145 -9.95 -1.58 0.96
CA THR A 145 -10.75 -2.05 2.10
C THR A 145 -9.99 -1.81 3.40
N THR A 146 -10.68 -1.33 4.43
CA THR A 146 -10.08 -1.14 5.76
C THR A 146 -9.94 -2.48 6.47
N ALA A 147 -8.70 -2.87 6.82
CA ALA A 147 -8.43 -4.04 7.65
C ALA A 147 -8.70 -3.75 9.12
N ILE A 148 -8.19 -2.62 9.61
CA ILE A 148 -8.31 -2.21 11.01
C ILE A 148 -8.26 -0.68 11.11
N VAL A 149 -8.98 -0.15 12.09
CA VAL A 149 -8.81 1.22 12.59
C VAL A 149 -8.23 1.11 13.99
N PHE A 150 -7.20 1.89 14.28
CA PHE A 150 -6.56 1.91 15.59
C PHE A 150 -6.16 3.32 16.01
N ASP A 151 -6.19 3.54 17.33
CA ASP A 151 -5.74 4.78 17.94
C ASP A 151 -4.21 4.86 17.85
N ALA A 152 -3.72 5.87 17.14
CA ALA A 152 -2.31 6.23 17.15
C ALA A 152 -2.07 7.19 18.32
N LYS A 153 -1.56 6.63 19.44
CA LYS A 153 -1.04 7.41 20.58
C LYS A 153 0.08 8.40 20.16
N HIS A 154 0.41 9.33 21.05
CA HIS A 154 1.44 10.35 20.80
C HIS A 154 2.82 9.90 21.30
N GLY A 155 3.87 10.34 20.61
CA GLY A 155 5.27 10.18 21.02
C GLY A 155 5.98 9.03 20.31
N ALA A 156 7.31 9.13 20.20
CA ALA A 156 8.19 8.14 19.58
C ALA A 156 7.82 6.73 20.04
N PHE A 157 7.09 6.01 19.20
CA PHE A 157 6.55 4.72 19.61
C PHE A 157 7.66 3.71 19.65
N LYS A 158 7.86 3.17 20.86
CA LYS A 158 8.32 1.80 21.03
C LYS A 158 7.44 0.91 20.15
N ASP A 159 8.07 -0.01 19.44
CA ASP A 159 7.51 -1.01 18.55
C ASP A 159 6.26 -1.72 19.12
N TYR A 160 5.09 -1.09 19.06
CA TYR A 160 3.85 -1.72 19.52
C TYR A 160 3.25 -2.51 18.35
N PRO A 161 3.26 -3.85 18.42
CA PRO A 161 2.63 -4.66 17.40
C PRO A 161 1.11 -4.41 17.42
N ILE A 162 0.55 -4.19 16.25
CA ILE A 162 -0.90 -4.15 16.04
C ILE A 162 -1.25 -5.41 15.25
N HIS A 163 -2.02 -6.30 15.87
CA HIS A 163 -2.41 -7.57 15.28
C HIS A 163 -3.69 -7.42 14.46
N PHE A 164 -3.77 -8.10 13.32
CA PHE A 164 -4.98 -8.08 12.51
C PHE A 164 -6.12 -8.89 13.15
N PRO A 165 -7.37 -8.39 13.08
CA PRO A 165 -8.50 -9.18 13.49
C PRO A 165 -8.73 -10.34 12.52
N CYS A 166 -9.35 -11.40 13.02
CA CYS A 166 -9.84 -12.46 12.16
C CYS A 166 -10.97 -11.94 11.25
N PRO A 167 -11.01 -12.32 9.97
CA PRO A 167 -12.17 -12.06 9.15
C PRO A 167 -13.38 -12.70 9.84
N ALA A 168 -14.37 -11.90 10.22
CA ALA A 168 -15.63 -12.45 10.67
C ALA A 168 -16.17 -13.31 9.52
N THR A 169 -16.51 -14.56 9.83
CA THR A 169 -17.15 -15.51 8.91
C THR A 169 -18.24 -14.79 8.10
N PRO A 170 -18.42 -15.06 6.79
CA PRO A 170 -19.52 -14.48 6.03
C PRO A 170 -20.83 -14.68 6.82
N PRO A 171 -21.76 -13.71 6.84
CA PRO A 171 -23.03 -13.91 7.51
C PRO A 171 -23.67 -15.16 6.93
N THR A 172 -23.86 -16.18 7.78
CA THR A 172 -24.75 -17.30 7.49
C THR A 172 -26.06 -16.72 6.98
N PRO A 173 -26.58 -17.12 5.81
CA PRO A 173 -27.92 -16.75 5.40
C PRO A 173 -28.87 -17.17 6.52
N GLY A 174 -29.38 -16.22 7.29
CA GLY A 174 -30.35 -16.49 8.33
C GLY A 174 -31.59 -17.11 7.69
N PRO A 175 -32.36 -17.95 8.41
CA PRO A 175 -33.61 -18.46 7.90
C PRO A 175 -34.52 -17.29 7.52
N GLU A 176 -34.89 -17.25 6.24
CA GLU A 176 -35.84 -16.27 5.70
C GLU A 176 -37.09 -16.26 6.58
N SER A 177 -37.30 -15.13 7.25
CA SER A 177 -38.56 -14.81 7.87
C SER A 177 -39.49 -14.37 6.76
N SER A 178 -40.35 -15.27 6.29
CA SER A 178 -41.40 -14.95 5.32
C SER A 178 -42.26 -13.78 5.79
N PRO A 179 -42.54 -12.80 4.91
CA PRO A 179 -43.81 -12.12 4.91
C PRO A 179 -44.57 -12.52 3.65
N SER A 180 -45.71 -13.16 3.89
CA SER A 180 -46.83 -13.26 2.95
C SER A 180 -47.20 -11.88 2.38
N GLY A 181 -47.26 -11.76 1.06
CA GLY A 181 -47.79 -10.56 0.40
C GLY A 181 -47.68 -10.64 -1.11
N SER A 182 -48.80 -10.89 -1.77
CA SER A 182 -49.01 -11.07 -3.20
C SER A 182 -48.66 -9.84 -4.06
N SER A 183 -48.13 -10.09 -5.26
CA SER A 183 -48.73 -9.74 -6.56
C SER A 183 -47.68 -9.33 -7.60
N ASP A 184 -47.50 -10.23 -8.57
CA ASP A 184 -47.28 -10.04 -10.01
C ASP A 184 -46.13 -9.18 -10.59
N ALA A 185 -45.43 -9.89 -11.49
CA ALA A 185 -44.95 -9.47 -12.81
C ALA A 185 -43.49 -9.00 -12.96
N ASN A 186 -42.69 -9.96 -13.44
CA ASN A 186 -41.79 -9.87 -14.58
C ASN A 186 -40.67 -8.81 -14.59
N ALA A 187 -39.45 -9.24 -14.30
CA ALA A 187 -38.28 -8.83 -15.09
C ALA A 187 -37.19 -9.91 -15.02
N ALA A 188 -36.95 -10.54 -16.18
CA ALA A 188 -35.92 -11.55 -16.37
C ALA A 188 -34.51 -10.96 -16.29
N SER A 189 -33.59 -11.80 -15.85
CA SER A 189 -32.15 -11.59 -15.71
C SER A 189 -31.50 -10.84 -16.87
N ALA A 190 -30.95 -9.65 -16.59
CA ALA A 190 -30.07 -8.91 -17.48
C ALA A 190 -28.82 -8.48 -16.70
N GLY A 191 -27.73 -9.25 -16.86
CA GLY A 191 -26.46 -8.94 -16.20
C GLY A 191 -25.30 -9.87 -16.52
N LEU A 192 -25.33 -10.59 -17.65
CA LEU A 192 -24.23 -11.48 -18.08
C LEU A 192 -23.81 -11.25 -19.53
N ILE A 193 -24.04 -10.05 -20.09
CA ILE A 193 -23.62 -9.68 -21.45
C ILE A 193 -23.13 -8.21 -21.48
N THR A 194 -22.12 -7.89 -20.68
CA THR A 194 -21.39 -6.60 -20.78
C THR A 194 -19.87 -6.74 -20.63
N GLY A 195 -19.35 -7.95 -20.41
CA GLY A 195 -17.91 -8.19 -20.22
C GLY A 195 -17.08 -8.46 -21.49
N VAL A 196 -17.71 -8.75 -22.63
CA VAL A 196 -16.97 -9.18 -23.84
C VAL A 196 -16.69 -8.02 -24.81
N VAL A 197 -17.47 -6.93 -24.78
CA VAL A 197 -17.31 -5.81 -25.73
C VAL A 197 -16.13 -4.89 -25.37
N VAL A 198 -15.83 -4.74 -24.08
CA VAL A 198 -14.72 -3.87 -23.63
C VAL A 198 -13.35 -4.51 -23.91
N GLY A 199 -13.24 -5.83 -23.78
CA GLY A 199 -11.99 -6.56 -24.05
C GLY A 199 -11.53 -6.42 -25.50
N ALA A 200 -12.46 -6.50 -26.47
CA ALA A 200 -12.14 -6.38 -27.89
C ALA A 200 -11.61 -4.98 -28.26
N ALA A 201 -12.16 -3.92 -27.65
CA ALA A 201 -11.71 -2.55 -27.90
C ALA A 201 -10.28 -2.30 -27.39
N VAL A 202 -9.93 -2.83 -26.22
CA VAL A 202 -8.59 -2.69 -25.65
C VAL A 202 -7.56 -3.46 -26.46
N VAL A 203 -7.88 -4.70 -26.88
CA VAL A 203 -6.98 -5.50 -27.72
C VAL A 203 -6.74 -4.83 -29.08
N LEU A 204 -7.78 -4.25 -29.70
CA LEU A 204 -7.62 -3.52 -30.96
C LEU A 204 -6.72 -2.29 -30.81
N LEU A 205 -6.88 -1.52 -29.72
CA LEU A 205 -6.04 -0.34 -29.43
C LEU A 205 -4.56 -0.71 -29.23
N VAL A 206 -4.27 -1.80 -28.51
CA VAL A 206 -2.91 -2.28 -28.30
C VAL A 206 -2.27 -2.74 -29.61
N LEU A 207 -3.02 -3.46 -30.46
CA LEU A 207 -2.53 -3.88 -31.79
C LEU A 207 -2.26 -2.69 -32.71
N LEU A 208 -3.12 -1.66 -32.71
CA LEU A 208 -2.91 -0.44 -33.49
C LEU A 208 -1.70 0.35 -32.99
N ALA A 209 -1.51 0.48 -31.68
CA ALA A 209 -0.34 1.14 -31.10
C ALA A 209 0.97 0.40 -31.45
N GLY A 210 0.97 -0.94 -31.30
CA GLY A 210 2.11 -1.77 -31.69
C GLY A 210 2.47 -1.64 -33.17
N TYR A 211 1.45 -1.66 -34.06
CA TYR A 211 1.64 -1.46 -35.49
C TYR A 211 2.21 -0.06 -35.81
N PHE A 212 1.74 1.00 -35.15
CA PHE A 212 2.23 2.36 -35.36
C PHE A 212 3.70 2.52 -34.94
N ILE A 213 4.09 1.92 -33.82
CA ILE A 213 5.48 1.90 -33.35
C ILE A 213 6.36 1.14 -34.36
N LEU A 214 5.93 -0.03 -34.82
CA LEU A 214 6.68 -0.81 -35.82
C LEU A 214 6.82 -0.09 -37.16
N LYS A 215 5.79 0.63 -37.61
CA LYS A 215 5.83 1.41 -38.85
C LYS A 215 6.77 2.63 -38.72
N ASN A 216 6.74 3.34 -37.58
CA ASN A 216 7.62 4.49 -37.36
C ASN A 216 9.07 4.10 -37.08
N ARG A 217 9.34 2.90 -36.53
CA ARG A 217 10.72 2.41 -36.36
C ARG A 217 11.41 2.10 -37.70
N ARG A 218 10.67 1.90 -38.79
CA ARG A 218 11.26 1.82 -40.14
C ARG A 218 11.70 3.18 -40.71
N ALA A 219 11.36 4.29 -40.04
CA ALA A 219 11.81 5.63 -40.39
C ALA A 219 12.86 6.20 -39.40
N ALA A 220 13.21 5.45 -38.35
CA ALA A 220 14.26 5.86 -37.43
C ALA A 220 15.63 5.39 -37.97
N PRO A 221 16.62 6.29 -38.16
CA PRO A 221 17.98 5.89 -38.52
C PRO A 221 18.54 4.97 -37.43
N LEU A 222 19.21 3.90 -37.86
CA LEU A 222 19.90 2.98 -36.95
C LEU A 222 20.90 3.76 -36.07
N PRO A 223 21.09 3.36 -34.79
CA PRO A 223 22.07 4.00 -33.92
C PRO A 223 23.46 3.88 -34.56
N MET A 224 24.12 5.03 -34.75
CA MET A 224 25.47 5.13 -35.26
C MET A 224 26.42 4.30 -34.39
N LYS A 225 27.28 3.51 -35.05
CA LYS A 225 28.37 2.77 -34.41
C LYS A 225 29.31 3.77 -33.72
N ALA A 226 29.72 3.41 -32.51
CA ALA A 226 30.72 4.11 -31.71
C ALA A 226 32.16 3.89 -32.24
N SER A 227 32.44 4.16 -33.52
CA SER A 227 33.79 4.05 -34.09
C SER A 227 34.42 5.35 -34.61
N ASP A 228 33.73 6.49 -34.54
CA ASP A 228 34.24 7.76 -35.09
C ASP A 228 34.60 8.79 -34.00
N TYR A 229 35.20 8.36 -32.89
CA TYR A 229 35.99 9.28 -32.07
C TYR A 229 37.37 9.42 -32.69
N SER A 230 37.48 10.36 -33.63
CA SER A 230 38.75 10.79 -34.21
C SER A 230 39.60 11.48 -33.14
N ALA A 231 40.82 10.99 -32.96
CA ALA A 231 41.76 11.40 -31.93
C ALA A 231 42.47 12.71 -32.28
N ASP A 232 41.76 13.84 -32.29
CA ASP A 232 42.35 15.14 -32.66
C ASP A 232 41.97 16.31 -31.75
N GLU A 233 41.66 16.04 -30.48
CA GLU A 233 41.44 17.10 -29.48
C GLU A 233 42.13 16.82 -28.15
N LEU A 234 43.45 16.59 -28.20
CA LEU A 234 44.33 16.84 -27.06
C LEU A 234 45.47 17.76 -27.50
N ARG A 235 45.18 19.06 -27.60
CA ARG A 235 46.23 20.08 -27.51
C ARG A 235 46.34 20.53 -26.05
N PRO A 236 47.47 20.27 -25.37
CA PRO A 236 47.68 20.80 -24.04
C PRO A 236 47.79 22.33 -24.08
N ALA A 237 47.11 22.98 -23.14
CA ALA A 237 47.16 24.43 -22.95
C ALA A 237 48.59 24.90 -22.65
N LYS A 238 49.01 25.92 -23.39
CA LYS A 238 50.30 26.61 -23.24
C LYS A 238 50.40 27.26 -21.85
N PRO A 239 51.45 27.02 -21.06
CA PRO A 239 51.63 27.71 -19.79
C PRO A 239 51.97 29.19 -20.01
N PRO A 240 51.53 30.10 -19.12
CA PRO A 240 51.84 31.52 -19.22
C PRO A 240 53.32 31.78 -18.94
N ARG A 241 53.89 32.69 -19.75
CA ARG A 241 55.29 33.14 -19.72
C ARG A 241 55.60 33.85 -18.40
N GLU A 242 56.72 33.46 -17.79
CA GLU A 242 57.45 34.26 -16.80
C GLU A 242 57.81 35.62 -17.38
N GLY A 243 57.42 36.69 -16.67
CA GLY A 243 57.86 38.05 -16.89
C GLY A 243 58.70 38.49 -15.69
N ALA A 244 60.00 38.65 -15.94
CA ALA A 244 60.99 39.05 -14.97
C ALA A 244 60.79 40.49 -14.44
N ALA A 245 61.38 40.70 -13.28
CA ALA A 245 61.49 41.97 -12.55
C ALA A 245 62.08 43.13 -13.37
N ALA A 246 61.69 44.34 -12.99
CA ALA A 246 62.55 45.53 -13.08
C ALA A 246 62.26 46.47 -11.91
N ALA A 247 63.30 46.77 -11.15
CA ALA A 247 63.40 47.86 -10.19
C ALA A 247 63.49 49.21 -10.92
N VAL A 248 62.94 50.29 -10.33
CA VAL A 248 63.60 51.44 -9.67
C VAL A 248 62.49 52.28 -9.04
#